data_AF-K9VXL4-F1
#
_entry.id   AF-K9VXL4-F1
#
_cell.length_a   1.000
_cell.length_b   1.000
_cell.length_c   1.000
_cell.angle_alpha   90.00
_cell.angle_beta   90.00
_cell.angle_gamma   90.00
#
_symmetry.space_group_name_H-M   'P 1'
#
loop_
_entity.id
_entity.type
_entity.pdbx_description
1 polymer ?
#
loop_
_entity_poly.entity_id
_entity_poly.type
_entity_poly.pdbx_seq_one_letter_code
_entity_poly.pdbx_strand_id
1 'polypeptide(L)'
;MPIPLLEITPKTQNQRVEGYDVADEDDAQIYRLTDATSETAIQNLIWAAYRQIFSEHLILESYRQSALESQLRNGAISVKEFIRGLGKSEVYRKLVADTNSNYRLVDISFKRFLGRSSYGKDEQIAWSIVIATRGLHGFIDAIVDGDEYQSEFGDDIVPYQRRRMEGRPFNLVNPRYGDYWRNRLIEREGASYYTVGRKGDINKRSVAEAIPANFLSMARGMLVTEINYQRTIAQTSSRVKNLTLLDTTHKAATPQPPVTRTDVALPYRYIPSTPKL
;
A
#
# COMPACT_ATOMS: atom_id res chain seq x y z
N MET A 1 -32.12 15.55 20.60
CA MET A 1 -31.58 16.93 20.64
C MET A 1 -32.76 17.88 20.68
N PRO A 2 -32.74 18.92 21.53
CA PRO A 2 -33.84 19.88 21.60
C PRO A 2 -33.92 20.79 20.37
N ILE A 3 -32.82 20.96 19.63
CA ILE A 3 -32.76 21.74 18.39
C ILE A 3 -32.74 20.77 17.18
N PRO A 4 -33.70 20.87 16.25
CA PRO A 4 -33.69 20.06 15.04
C PRO A 4 -32.54 20.47 14.11
N LEU A 5 -32.11 19.56 13.24
CA LEU A 5 -31.14 19.89 12.19
C LEU A 5 -31.77 20.85 11.18
N LEU A 6 -30.93 21.70 10.58
CA LEU A 6 -31.36 22.54 9.47
C LEU A 6 -31.82 21.67 8.30
N GLU A 7 -32.93 22.07 7.66
CA GLU A 7 -33.39 21.42 6.44
C GLU A 7 -32.36 21.63 5.32
N ILE A 8 -32.01 20.54 4.63
CA ILE A 8 -31.03 20.54 3.55
C ILE A 8 -31.73 20.12 2.27
N THR A 9 -31.49 20.86 1.19
CA THR A 9 -31.93 20.43 -0.15
C THR A 9 -30.92 19.43 -0.71
N PRO A 10 -31.29 18.15 -0.91
CA PRO A 10 -30.35 17.15 -1.37
C PRO A 10 -30.02 17.36 -2.84
N LYS A 11 -28.74 17.24 -3.20
CA LYS A 11 -28.29 17.34 -4.61
C LYS A 11 -28.48 16.03 -5.36
N THR A 12 -28.38 16.12 -6.69
CA THR A 12 -28.33 14.96 -7.57
C THR A 12 -27.00 14.21 -7.35
N GLN A 13 -27.10 12.95 -6.96
CA GLN A 13 -25.97 12.02 -6.79
C GLN A 13 -26.38 10.65 -7.31
N ASN A 14 -25.43 9.87 -7.84
CA ASN A 14 -25.71 8.58 -8.48
C ASN A 14 -26.46 7.60 -7.58
N GLN A 15 -26.12 7.52 -6.29
CA GLN A 15 -26.76 6.57 -5.37
C GLN A 15 -28.23 6.86 -5.07
N ARG A 16 -28.76 8.04 -5.44
CA ARG A 16 -30.16 8.42 -5.17
C ARG A 16 -31.14 7.93 -6.22
N VAL A 17 -30.65 7.61 -7.41
CA VAL A 17 -31.47 7.09 -8.50
C VAL A 17 -31.46 5.58 -8.39
N GLU A 18 -32.47 4.84 -8.84
CA GLU A 18 -32.35 3.38 -8.95
C GLU A 18 -31.42 3.00 -10.11
N GLY A 19 -30.57 2.00 -9.90
CA GLY A 19 -29.65 1.50 -10.90
C GLY A 19 -30.25 0.26 -11.53
N TYR A 20 -30.16 0.12 -12.85
CA TYR A 20 -30.58 -1.08 -13.58
C TYR A 20 -29.37 -1.90 -14.06
N ASP A 21 -28.20 -1.58 -13.52
CA ASP A 21 -26.93 -2.17 -13.93
C ASP A 21 -26.80 -3.59 -13.37
N VAL A 22 -26.18 -4.47 -14.15
CA VAL A 22 -25.80 -5.82 -13.70
C VAL A 22 -24.43 -5.72 -13.05
N ALA A 23 -24.23 -6.45 -11.96
CA ALA A 23 -22.98 -6.42 -11.22
C ALA A 23 -21.78 -6.77 -12.13
N ASP A 24 -20.76 -5.92 -12.12
CA ASP A 24 -19.54 -6.06 -12.93
C ASP A 24 -18.29 -6.14 -12.03
N GLU A 25 -17.13 -6.39 -12.62
CA GLU A 25 -15.84 -6.45 -11.92
C GLU A 25 -15.43 -5.12 -11.28
N ASP A 26 -15.95 -4.00 -11.80
CA ASP A 26 -15.72 -2.65 -11.29
C ASP A 26 -16.52 -2.33 -10.01
N ASP A 27 -17.51 -3.16 -9.66
CA ASP A 27 -18.32 -2.96 -8.47
C ASP A 27 -17.57 -3.24 -7.18
N ALA A 28 -17.97 -2.54 -6.11
CA ALA A 28 -17.36 -2.72 -4.82
C ALA A 28 -17.67 -4.11 -4.25
N GLN A 29 -16.63 -4.86 -3.89
CA GLN A 29 -16.80 -6.12 -3.19
C GLN A 29 -17.46 -5.89 -1.82
N ILE A 30 -18.59 -6.56 -1.60
CA ILE A 30 -19.37 -6.47 -0.36
C ILE A 30 -18.79 -7.45 0.66
N TYR A 31 -18.41 -6.94 1.82
CA TYR A 31 -17.96 -7.74 2.96
C TYR A 31 -19.09 -7.80 3.98
N ARG A 32 -19.70 -8.98 4.10
CA ARG A 32 -20.79 -9.25 5.03
C ARG A 32 -20.36 -10.31 6.05
N LEU A 33 -20.72 -10.10 7.31
CA LEU A 33 -20.35 -11.03 8.39
C LEU A 33 -21.01 -12.40 8.24
N THR A 34 -22.25 -12.47 7.77
CA THR A 34 -22.97 -13.74 7.54
C THR A 34 -22.27 -14.64 6.53
N ASP A 35 -21.54 -14.05 5.58
CA ASP A 35 -20.88 -14.78 4.49
C ASP A 35 -19.46 -15.20 4.91
N ALA A 36 -18.93 -14.61 6.00
CA ALA A 36 -17.60 -14.86 6.52
C ALA A 36 -17.57 -16.09 7.43
N THR A 37 -17.66 -17.28 6.84
CA THR A 37 -17.63 -18.56 7.59
C THR A 37 -16.21 -18.99 8.00
N SER A 38 -15.18 -18.54 7.28
CA SER A 38 -13.78 -18.87 7.57
C SER A 38 -13.06 -17.75 8.33
N GLU A 39 -12.07 -18.10 9.15
CA GLU A 39 -11.21 -17.14 9.84
C GLU A 39 -10.52 -16.16 8.87
N THR A 40 -10.15 -16.66 7.68
CA THR A 40 -9.57 -15.83 6.62
C THR A 40 -10.57 -14.80 6.07
N ALA A 41 -11.84 -15.16 5.94
CA ALA A 41 -12.89 -14.24 5.51
C ALA A 41 -13.15 -13.17 6.57
N ILE A 42 -13.17 -13.53 7.86
CA ILE A 42 -13.30 -12.57 8.96
C ILE A 42 -12.10 -11.61 8.98
N GLN A 43 -10.89 -12.12 8.78
CA GLN A 43 -9.69 -11.29 8.70
C GLN A 43 -9.75 -10.30 7.53
N ASN A 44 -10.25 -10.74 6.36
CA ASN A 44 -10.44 -9.87 5.20
C ASN A 44 -11.51 -8.80 5.45
N LEU A 45 -12.61 -9.16 6.13
CA LEU A 45 -13.65 -8.22 6.54
C LEU A 45 -13.10 -7.14 7.48
N ILE A 46 -12.34 -7.55 8.51
CA ILE A 46 -11.66 -6.64 9.43
C ILE A 46 -10.74 -5.70 8.64
N TRP A 47 -9.94 -6.24 7.72
CA TRP A 47 -9.03 -5.45 6.91
C TRP A 47 -9.76 -4.45 6.00
N ALA A 48 -10.87 -4.87 5.38
CA ALA A 48 -11.72 -4.00 4.58
C ALA A 48 -12.31 -2.85 5.41
N ALA A 49 -12.77 -3.13 6.64
CA ALA A 49 -13.29 -2.12 7.56
C ALA A 49 -12.22 -1.10 7.98
N TYR A 50 -10.99 -1.53 8.30
CA TYR A 50 -9.88 -0.61 8.54
C TYR A 50 -9.56 0.25 7.31
N ARG A 51 -9.51 -0.35 6.12
CA ARG A 51 -9.26 0.36 4.86
C ARG A 51 -10.32 1.41 4.57
N GLN A 52 -11.57 1.11 4.88
CA GLN A 52 -12.69 2.04 4.71
C GLN A 52 -12.64 3.20 5.72
N ILE A 53 -12.45 2.91 7.01
CA ILE A 53 -12.58 3.92 8.08
C ILE A 53 -11.30 4.72 8.32
N PHE A 54 -10.11 4.14 8.17
CA PHE A 54 -8.84 4.85 8.41
C PHE A 54 -8.11 5.24 7.13
N SER A 55 -8.38 4.60 6.00
CA SER A 55 -7.55 4.57 4.80
C SER A 55 -6.30 3.69 4.95
N GLU A 56 -5.76 3.24 3.82
CA GLU A 56 -4.70 2.22 3.75
C GLU A 56 -3.41 2.58 4.50
N HIS A 57 -2.98 3.85 4.45
CA HIS A 57 -1.75 4.31 5.11
C HIS A 57 -1.81 4.33 6.65
N LEU A 58 -2.99 4.13 7.24
CA LEU A 58 -3.21 4.13 8.68
C LEU A 58 -3.43 2.72 9.25
N ILE A 59 -3.28 1.67 8.44
CA ILE A 59 -3.38 0.28 8.89
C ILE A 59 -2.01 -0.18 9.41
N LEU A 60 -1.54 0.48 10.47
CA LEU A 60 -0.30 0.13 11.17
C LEU A 60 -0.61 -0.82 12.33
N GLU A 61 0.35 -1.67 12.70
CA GLU A 61 0.21 -2.58 13.83
C GLU A 61 -0.14 -1.84 15.13
N SER A 62 0.48 -0.67 15.35
CA SER A 62 0.22 0.20 16.50
C SER A 62 -1.17 0.83 16.53
N TYR A 63 -1.88 0.87 15.40
CA TYR A 63 -3.22 1.46 15.28
C TYR A 63 -4.33 0.42 15.28
N ARG A 64 -3.99 -0.88 15.33
CA ARG A 64 -4.97 -1.96 15.41
C ARG A 64 -5.68 -1.98 16.76
N GLN A 65 -7.00 -2.17 16.70
CA GLN A 65 -7.90 -2.24 17.85
C GLN A 65 -8.16 -3.71 18.20
N SER A 66 -7.19 -4.37 18.84
CA SER A 66 -7.24 -5.81 19.14
C SER A 66 -8.47 -6.25 19.95
N ALA A 67 -8.93 -5.41 20.88
CA ALA A 67 -10.13 -5.66 21.65
C ALA A 67 -11.39 -5.71 20.78
N LEU A 68 -11.55 -4.75 19.85
CA LEU A 68 -12.69 -4.72 18.92
C LEU A 68 -12.64 -5.90 17.94
N GLU A 69 -11.45 -6.25 17.45
CA GLU A 69 -11.28 -7.41 16.57
C GLU A 69 -11.69 -8.71 17.24
N SER A 70 -11.29 -8.89 18.51
CA SER A 70 -11.65 -10.08 19.28
C SER A 70 -13.15 -10.15 19.55
N GLN A 71 -13.79 -9.02 19.84
CA GLN A 71 -15.24 -8.95 20.02
C GLN A 71 -15.99 -9.30 18.74
N LEU A 72 -15.53 -8.82 17.58
CA LEU A 72 -16.14 -9.13 16.29
C LEU A 72 -15.98 -10.62 15.94
N ARG A 73 -14.78 -11.18 16.14
CA ARG A 73 -14.50 -12.62 15.91
C ARG A 73 -15.36 -13.52 16.77
N ASN A 74 -15.62 -13.12 18.01
CA ASN A 74 -16.48 -13.87 18.92
C ASN A 74 -17.98 -13.62 18.69
N GLY A 75 -18.36 -12.77 17.73
CA GLY A 75 -19.76 -12.41 17.47
C GLY A 75 -20.41 -11.60 18.60
N ALA A 76 -19.62 -11.01 19.50
CA ALA A 76 -20.13 -10.20 20.60
C ALA A 76 -20.61 -8.81 20.14
N ILE A 77 -20.11 -8.34 19.00
CA ILE A 77 -20.50 -7.09 18.35
C ILE A 77 -20.81 -7.36 16.87
N SER A 78 -21.74 -6.59 16.30
CA SER A 78 -22.01 -6.60 14.87
C SER A 78 -20.96 -5.80 14.09
N VAL A 79 -21.02 -5.86 12.75
CA VAL A 79 -20.13 -5.04 11.90
C VAL A 79 -20.42 -3.56 12.10
N LYS A 80 -21.69 -3.18 12.27
CA LYS A 80 -22.08 -1.81 12.62
C LYS A 80 -21.39 -1.32 13.90
N GLU A 81 -21.41 -2.13 14.96
CA GLU A 81 -20.76 -1.77 16.22
C GLU A 81 -19.23 -1.77 16.11
N PHE A 82 -18.66 -2.65 15.29
CA PHE A 82 -17.23 -2.60 14.96
C PHE A 82 -16.84 -1.29 14.26
N ILE A 83 -17.61 -0.88 13.25
CA ILE A 83 -17.43 0.38 12.53
C ILE A 83 -17.60 1.59 13.46
N ARG A 84 -18.62 1.57 14.34
CA ARG A 84 -18.81 2.57 15.40
C ARG A 84 -17.58 2.66 16.31
N GLY A 85 -17.05 1.52 16.74
CA GLY A 85 -15.85 1.42 17.56
C GLY A 85 -14.61 2.01 16.89
N LEU A 86 -14.41 1.72 15.59
CA LEU A 86 -13.32 2.31 14.82
C LEU A 86 -13.44 3.84 14.72
N GLY A 87 -14.65 4.37 14.50
CA GLY A 87 -14.91 5.81 14.49
C GLY A 87 -14.68 6.51 15.83
N LYS A 88 -14.87 5.80 16.93
CA LYS A 88 -14.63 6.29 18.30
C LYS A 88 -13.21 6.03 18.80
N SER A 89 -12.37 5.37 18.02
CA SER A 89 -10.99 5.08 18.39
C SER A 89 -10.16 6.37 18.52
N GLU A 90 -9.13 6.31 19.37
CA GLU A 90 -8.18 7.41 19.50
C GLU A 90 -7.44 7.70 18.18
N VAL A 91 -7.22 6.67 17.36
CA VAL A 91 -6.60 6.78 16.03
C VAL A 91 -7.44 7.69 15.13
N TYR A 92 -8.75 7.44 15.06
CA TYR A 92 -9.66 8.27 14.27
C TYR A 92 -9.67 9.72 14.76
N ARG A 93 -9.75 9.92 16.08
CA ARG A 93 -9.71 11.25 16.69
C ARG A 93 -8.43 12.00 16.33
N LYS A 94 -7.26 11.44 16.64
CA LYS A 94 -5.96 12.11 16.47
C LYS A 94 -5.60 12.35 15.01
N LEU A 95 -5.84 11.36 14.15
CA LEU A 95 -5.34 11.41 12.77
C LEU A 95 -6.33 12.04 11.80
N VAL A 96 -7.63 11.92 12.07
CA VAL A 96 -8.69 12.41 11.17
C VAL A 96 -9.41 13.62 11.78
N ALA A 97 -9.92 13.52 13.00
CA ALA A 97 -10.74 14.60 13.56
C ALA A 97 -9.89 15.85 13.87
N ASP A 98 -8.79 15.70 14.62
CA ASP A 98 -7.98 16.82 15.10
C ASP A 98 -7.28 17.59 13.97
N THR A 99 -7.08 16.95 12.81
CA THR A 99 -6.41 17.55 11.64
C THR A 99 -7.36 18.23 10.66
N ASN A 100 -8.66 18.25 10.93
CA ASN A 100 -9.67 18.81 10.04
C ASN A 100 -10.64 19.74 10.78
N SER A 101 -11.25 20.66 10.04
CA SER A 101 -12.37 21.45 10.57
C SER A 101 -13.64 20.59 10.63
N ASN A 102 -14.59 20.96 11.50
CA ASN A 102 -15.86 20.23 11.62
C ASN A 102 -16.57 20.06 10.27
N TYR A 103 -16.57 21.08 9.41
CA TYR A 103 -17.18 21.01 8.08
C TYR A 103 -16.55 19.93 7.18
N ARG A 104 -15.21 19.88 7.14
CA ARG A 104 -14.48 18.88 6.35
C ARG A 104 -14.60 17.49 6.98
N LEU A 105 -14.61 17.42 8.31
CA LEU A 105 -14.77 16.16 9.03
C LEU A 105 -16.11 15.50 8.72
N VAL A 106 -17.19 16.28 8.58
CA VAL A 106 -18.49 15.77 8.11
C VAL A 106 -18.36 15.10 6.75
N ASP A 107 -17.75 15.77 5.77
CA ASP A 107 -17.60 15.21 4.42
C ASP A 107 -16.73 13.94 4.39
N ILE A 108 -15.63 13.93 5.16
CA ILE A 108 -14.77 12.74 5.32
C ILE A 108 -15.56 11.59 5.95
N SER A 109 -16.34 11.88 7.00
CA SER A 109 -17.12 10.87 7.71
C SER A 109 -18.22 10.30 6.83
N PHE A 110 -18.91 11.13 6.04
CA PHE A 110 -19.96 10.64 5.13
C PHE A 110 -19.37 9.73 4.04
N LYS A 111 -18.18 10.04 3.54
CA LYS A 111 -17.48 9.19 2.57
C LYS A 111 -17.10 7.83 3.16
N ARG A 112 -16.66 7.81 4.42
CA ARG A 112 -16.16 6.61 5.09
C ARG A 112 -17.28 5.74 5.67
N PHE A 113 -18.28 6.34 6.31
CA PHE A 113 -19.38 5.64 6.99
C PHE A 113 -20.61 5.45 6.10
N LEU A 114 -20.99 6.45 5.30
CA LEU A 114 -22.19 6.38 4.44
C LEU A 114 -21.87 6.05 2.99
N GLY A 115 -20.59 5.92 2.63
CA GLY A 115 -20.19 5.59 1.26
C GLY A 115 -20.54 6.66 0.23
N ARG A 116 -20.80 7.91 0.64
CA ARG A 116 -21.20 9.01 -0.25
C ARG A 116 -20.51 10.33 0.10
N SER A 117 -20.48 11.25 -0.85
CA SER A 117 -20.07 12.63 -0.57
C SER A 117 -21.22 13.43 0.05
N SER A 118 -20.88 14.46 0.83
CA SER A 118 -21.89 15.44 1.26
C SER A 118 -22.55 16.10 0.04
N TYR A 119 -23.84 16.41 0.13
CA TYR A 119 -24.62 17.11 -0.90
C TYR A 119 -24.15 18.55 -1.11
N GLY A 120 -23.43 19.12 -0.14
CA GLY A 120 -22.84 20.44 -0.28
C GLY A 120 -22.40 21.03 1.05
N LYS A 121 -22.11 22.34 1.03
CA LYS A 121 -21.72 23.07 2.23
C LYS A 121 -22.85 23.16 3.26
N ASP A 122 -24.10 23.24 2.81
CA ASP A 122 -25.24 23.36 3.71
C ASP A 122 -25.40 22.11 4.60
N GLU A 123 -25.21 20.91 4.04
CA GLU A 123 -25.18 19.66 4.80
C GLU A 123 -23.98 19.63 5.76
N GLN A 124 -22.80 20.09 5.32
CA GLN A 124 -21.62 20.17 6.19
C GLN A 124 -21.85 21.11 7.37
N ILE A 125 -22.51 22.25 7.16
CA ILE A 125 -22.83 23.23 8.21
C ILE A 125 -23.86 22.62 9.17
N ALA A 126 -24.94 22.07 8.64
CA ALA A 126 -26.01 21.46 9.44
C ALA A 126 -25.47 20.34 10.35
N TRP A 127 -24.57 19.50 9.86
CA TRP A 127 -23.98 18.42 10.67
C TRP A 127 -22.81 18.85 11.56
N SER A 128 -22.14 19.95 11.22
CA SER A 128 -21.04 20.48 12.05
C SER A 128 -21.47 20.84 13.47
N ILE A 129 -22.73 21.26 13.67
CA ILE A 129 -23.27 21.57 14.99
C ILE A 129 -23.45 20.32 15.87
N VAL A 130 -23.68 19.15 15.26
CA VAL A 130 -23.78 17.88 16.00
C VAL A 130 -22.45 17.55 16.64
N ILE A 131 -21.36 17.74 15.89
CA ILE A 131 -19.99 17.58 16.39
C ILE A 131 -19.73 18.58 17.54
N ALA A 132 -20.12 19.84 17.35
CA ALA A 132 -19.89 20.89 18.37
C ALA A 132 -20.69 20.66 19.66
N THR A 133 -21.89 20.07 19.58
CA THR A 133 -22.80 19.91 20.72
C THR A 133 -22.65 18.56 21.43
N ARG A 134 -22.42 17.47 20.69
CA ARG A 134 -22.31 16.10 21.23
C ARG A 134 -20.90 15.53 21.21
N GLY A 135 -19.95 16.28 20.67
CA GLY A 135 -18.59 15.81 20.43
C GLY A 135 -18.50 14.80 19.29
N LEU A 136 -17.28 14.29 19.07
CA LEU A 136 -16.99 13.32 18.02
C LEU A 136 -17.78 12.02 18.18
N HIS A 137 -17.85 11.47 19.39
CA HIS A 137 -18.51 10.18 19.62
C HIS A 137 -20.01 10.25 19.33
N GLY A 138 -20.67 11.31 19.81
CA GLY A 138 -22.10 11.50 19.54
C GLY A 138 -22.40 11.82 18.08
N PHE A 139 -21.45 12.36 17.33
CA PHE A 139 -21.57 12.52 15.88
C PHE A 139 -21.45 11.19 15.13
N ILE A 140 -20.50 10.33 15.50
CA ILE A 140 -20.39 8.97 14.93
C ILE A 140 -21.65 8.17 15.22
N ASP A 141 -22.18 8.26 16.45
CA ASP A 141 -23.45 7.61 16.81
C ASP A 141 -24.60 8.12 15.93
N ALA A 142 -24.71 9.44 15.75
CA ALA A 142 -25.75 10.03 14.91
C ALA A 142 -25.67 9.62 13.43
N ILE A 143 -24.49 9.28 12.91
CA ILE A 143 -24.35 8.77 11.54
C ILE A 143 -24.74 7.29 11.47
N VAL A 144 -24.20 6.48 12.38
CA VAL A 144 -24.35 5.02 12.36
C VAL A 144 -25.77 4.59 12.72
N ASP A 145 -26.44 5.34 13.60
CA ASP A 145 -27.85 5.12 13.97
C ASP A 145 -28.83 5.80 12.99
N GLY A 146 -28.34 6.42 11.92
CA GLY A 146 -29.17 7.08 10.92
C GLY A 146 -29.87 6.08 9.98
N ASP A 147 -31.08 6.43 9.54
CA ASP A 147 -31.89 5.59 8.64
C ASP A 147 -31.15 5.23 7.34
N GLU A 148 -30.35 6.17 6.81
CA GLU A 148 -29.55 5.93 5.59
C GLU A 148 -28.47 4.85 5.79
N TYR A 149 -27.85 4.78 6.98
CA TYR A 149 -26.88 3.72 7.27
C TYR A 149 -27.61 2.37 7.40
N GLN A 150 -28.74 2.36 8.10
CA GLN A 150 -29.53 1.16 8.34
C GLN A 150 -30.12 0.58 7.04
N SER A 151 -30.61 1.42 6.12
CA SER A 151 -31.21 0.96 4.86
C SER A 151 -30.20 0.35 3.89
N GLU A 152 -28.94 0.80 3.93
CA GLU A 152 -27.92 0.45 2.94
C GLU A 152 -26.99 -0.66 3.42
N PHE A 153 -26.52 -0.57 4.67
CA PHE A 153 -25.52 -1.49 5.22
C PHE A 153 -26.12 -2.41 6.29
N GLY A 154 -27.17 -1.96 6.99
CA GLY A 154 -27.71 -2.67 8.14
C GLY A 154 -26.65 -2.90 9.21
N ASP A 155 -26.69 -4.07 9.84
CA ASP A 155 -25.80 -4.42 10.95
C ASP A 155 -24.56 -5.22 10.55
N ASP A 156 -24.58 -5.86 9.39
CA ASP A 156 -23.64 -6.92 9.01
C ASP A 156 -22.69 -6.57 7.85
N ILE A 157 -22.93 -5.46 7.16
CA ILE A 157 -22.16 -5.07 5.96
C ILE A 157 -21.15 -3.98 6.31
N VAL A 158 -19.91 -4.15 5.85
CA VAL A 158 -18.88 -3.09 5.91
C VAL A 158 -19.23 -1.99 4.91
N PRO A 159 -19.24 -0.70 5.31
CA PRO A 159 -19.49 0.39 4.38
C PRO A 159 -18.52 0.40 3.20
N TYR A 160 -19.03 0.76 2.03
CA TYR A 160 -18.25 0.87 0.80
C TYR A 160 -18.67 2.11 0.01
N GLN A 161 -17.84 2.54 -0.94
CA GLN A 161 -18.18 3.67 -1.81
C GLN A 161 -19.32 3.26 -2.75
N ARG A 162 -20.49 3.86 -2.54
CA ARG A 162 -21.70 3.54 -3.30
C ARG A 162 -21.64 4.18 -4.69
N ARG A 163 -21.97 3.39 -5.70
CA ARG A 163 -22.13 3.81 -7.11
C ARG A 163 -21.01 4.74 -7.61
N ARG A 164 -19.78 4.26 -7.48
CA ARG A 164 -18.58 4.97 -7.91
C ARG A 164 -18.58 5.21 -9.42
N MET A 165 -18.90 4.19 -10.21
CA MET A 165 -18.73 4.16 -11.67
C MET A 165 -17.34 4.71 -12.05
N GLU A 166 -17.23 5.69 -12.96
CA GLU A 166 -15.97 6.32 -13.36
C GLU A 166 -15.37 7.30 -12.33
N GLY A 167 -15.98 7.42 -11.16
CA GLY A 167 -15.54 8.32 -10.10
C GLY A 167 -14.16 7.97 -9.51
N ARG A 168 -13.50 8.96 -8.90
CA ARG A 168 -12.26 8.72 -8.16
C ARG A 168 -12.56 8.06 -6.80
N PRO A 169 -11.68 7.17 -6.29
CA PRO A 169 -11.80 6.62 -4.94
C PRO A 169 -11.75 7.73 -3.88
N PHE A 170 -12.59 7.65 -2.85
CA PHE A 170 -12.66 8.70 -1.82
C PHE A 170 -11.35 8.94 -1.09
N ASN A 171 -10.56 7.90 -0.83
CA ASN A 171 -9.28 8.03 -0.13
C ASN A 171 -8.26 8.90 -0.89
N LEU A 172 -8.40 9.00 -2.22
CA LEU A 172 -7.54 9.85 -3.05
C LEU A 172 -8.06 11.29 -3.15
N VAL A 173 -9.39 11.46 -3.17
CA VAL A 173 -10.03 12.79 -3.23
C VAL A 173 -9.96 13.50 -1.88
N ASN A 174 -10.07 12.74 -0.79
CA ASN A 174 -10.06 13.25 0.58
C ASN A 174 -8.85 12.68 1.35
N PRO A 175 -7.65 13.26 1.15
CA PRO A 175 -6.49 12.90 1.95
C PRO A 175 -6.72 13.26 3.43
N ARG A 176 -5.89 12.68 4.30
CA ARG A 176 -5.95 12.83 5.77
C ARG A 176 -6.27 14.25 6.23
N TYR A 177 -5.57 15.25 5.67
CA TYR A 177 -5.87 16.65 5.90
C TYR A 177 -5.77 17.47 4.62
N GLY A 178 -6.53 18.56 4.55
CA GLY A 178 -6.56 19.48 3.42
C GLY A 178 -5.54 20.63 3.53
N ASP A 179 -5.67 21.60 2.62
CA ASP A 179 -4.78 22.77 2.54
C ASP A 179 -4.82 23.61 3.82
N TYR A 180 -5.99 23.73 4.46
CA TYR A 180 -6.16 24.47 5.72
C TYR A 180 -5.17 24.01 6.80
N TRP A 181 -5.14 22.71 7.09
CA TRP A 181 -4.25 22.17 8.13
C TRP A 181 -2.80 22.16 7.69
N ARG A 182 -2.55 21.91 6.40
CA ARG A 182 -1.19 21.96 5.82
C ARG A 182 -0.59 23.35 6.02
N ASN A 183 -1.33 24.41 5.69
CA ASN A 183 -0.87 25.78 5.85
C ASN A 183 -0.64 26.13 7.32
N ARG A 184 -1.54 25.71 8.21
CA ARG A 184 -1.39 25.90 9.66
C ARG A 184 -0.14 25.21 10.23
N LEU A 185 0.19 24.01 9.74
CA LEU A 185 1.43 23.32 10.10
C LEU A 185 2.66 24.08 9.60
N ILE A 186 2.64 24.55 8.34
CA ILE A 186 3.74 25.33 7.76
C ILE A 186 3.98 26.61 8.56
N GLU A 187 2.91 27.33 8.93
CA GLU A 187 2.99 28.53 9.76
C GLU A 187 3.59 28.24 11.15
N ARG A 188 3.21 27.11 11.77
CA ARG A 188 3.68 26.75 13.12
C ARG A 188 5.11 26.22 13.14
N GLU A 189 5.47 25.40 12.16
CA GLU A 189 6.71 24.61 12.16
C GLU A 189 7.75 25.14 11.17
N GLY A 190 7.43 26.18 10.39
CA GLY A 190 8.34 26.85 9.45
C GLY A 190 8.81 25.98 8.28
N ALA A 191 8.33 24.74 8.17
CA ALA A 191 8.77 23.77 7.18
C ALA A 191 7.79 23.70 6.00
N SER A 192 8.11 24.41 4.91
CA SER A 192 7.55 24.06 3.60
C SER A 192 8.25 22.79 3.09
N TYR A 193 7.55 21.66 3.07
CA TYR A 193 8.06 20.40 2.50
C TYR A 193 8.38 20.50 1.00
N TYR A 194 7.89 21.55 0.33
CA TYR A 194 8.24 21.89 -1.04
C TYR A 194 9.51 22.75 -1.07
N THR A 195 10.64 22.22 -0.63
CA THR A 195 11.88 22.65 -1.27
C THR A 195 11.84 22.03 -2.66
N VAL A 196 11.54 22.82 -3.68
CA VAL A 196 11.87 22.43 -5.05
C VAL A 196 13.39 22.34 -5.07
N GLY A 197 13.92 21.16 -4.80
CA GLY A 197 15.31 20.86 -5.02
C GLY A 197 15.54 21.07 -6.51
N ARG A 198 16.02 22.25 -6.89
CA ARG A 198 16.51 22.51 -8.24
C ARG A 198 17.88 21.85 -8.34
N LYS A 199 17.88 20.53 -8.19
CA LYS A 199 19.05 19.73 -8.52
C LYS A 199 19.02 19.63 -10.04
N GLY A 200 20.01 20.25 -10.68
CA GLY A 200 20.29 20.02 -12.08
C GLY A 200 20.61 18.55 -12.28
N ASP A 201 19.58 17.76 -12.53
CA ASP A 201 19.69 16.38 -12.94
C ASP A 201 19.43 16.33 -14.44
N ILE A 202 20.33 15.66 -15.15
CA ILE A 202 20.14 15.30 -16.56
C ILE A 202 18.84 14.49 -16.61
N ASN A 203 17.77 15.08 -17.11
CA ASN A 203 16.46 14.45 -17.14
C ASN A 203 16.56 13.11 -17.88
N LYS A 204 15.85 12.06 -17.44
CA LYS A 204 15.75 10.80 -18.19
C LYS A 204 15.32 11.04 -19.65
N ARG A 205 14.54 12.10 -19.89
CA ARG A 205 14.18 12.59 -21.24
C ARG A 205 15.38 13.10 -22.04
N SER A 206 16.29 13.89 -21.47
CA SER A 206 17.47 14.37 -22.19
C SER A 206 18.49 13.25 -22.47
N VAL A 207 18.56 12.23 -21.61
CA VAL A 207 19.35 11.01 -21.89
C VAL A 207 18.69 10.19 -23.01
N ALA A 208 17.36 10.08 -23.02
CA ALA A 208 16.62 9.36 -24.05
C ALA A 208 16.65 10.07 -25.41
N GLU A 209 16.67 11.40 -25.45
CA GLU A 209 16.83 12.20 -26.67
C GLU A 209 18.24 12.08 -27.27
N ALA A 210 19.26 11.88 -26.44
CA ALA A 210 20.64 11.68 -26.88
C ALA A 210 20.91 10.26 -27.42
N ILE A 211 20.03 9.30 -27.12
CA ILE A 211 20.12 7.92 -27.63
C ILE A 211 19.29 7.85 -28.92
N PRO A 212 19.88 7.50 -30.07
CA PRO A 212 19.10 7.26 -31.29
C PRO A 212 18.01 6.23 -31.01
N ALA A 213 16.77 6.48 -31.47
CA ALA A 213 15.59 5.66 -31.14
C ALA A 213 15.78 4.14 -31.31
N ASN A 214 16.67 3.72 -32.22
CA ASN A 214 16.94 2.32 -32.54
C ASN A 214 18.25 1.77 -31.93
N PHE A 215 18.97 2.54 -31.12
CA PHE A 215 20.26 2.11 -30.56
C PHE A 215 20.11 0.94 -29.60
N LEU A 216 19.13 0.99 -28.70
CA LEU A 216 18.90 -0.09 -27.73
C LEU A 216 18.33 -1.36 -28.36
N SER A 217 17.53 -1.24 -29.43
CA SER A 217 17.06 -2.40 -30.20
C SER A 217 18.19 -3.03 -31.00
N MET A 218 19.08 -2.22 -31.60
CA MET A 218 20.28 -2.69 -32.28
C MET A 218 21.23 -3.39 -31.32
N ALA A 219 21.55 -2.76 -30.18
CA ALA A 219 22.45 -3.32 -29.18
C ALA A 219 21.94 -4.64 -28.59
N ARG A 220 20.62 -4.83 -28.44
CA ARG A 220 20.02 -6.11 -28.03
C ARG A 220 20.12 -7.20 -29.09
N GLY A 221 20.11 -6.82 -30.38
CA GLY A 221 20.29 -7.75 -31.50
C GLY A 221 21.75 -8.09 -31.80
N MET A 222 22.71 -7.35 -31.21
CA MET A 222 24.12 -7.72 -31.28
C MET A 222 24.34 -8.94 -30.39
N LEU A 223 24.48 -10.10 -31.01
CA LEU A 223 25.04 -11.29 -30.38
C LEU A 223 26.41 -10.89 -29.82
N VAL A 224 26.58 -10.94 -28.49
CA VAL A 224 27.92 -10.96 -27.90
C VAL A 224 28.62 -12.12 -28.57
N THR A 225 29.81 -11.91 -29.14
CA THR A 225 30.61 -13.03 -29.64
C THR A 225 30.89 -13.94 -28.47
N GLU A 226 30.08 -15.00 -28.30
CA GLU A 226 30.42 -16.07 -27.38
C GLU A 226 31.80 -16.54 -27.82
N ILE A 227 32.80 -16.36 -26.94
CA ILE A 227 34.09 -16.98 -27.13
C ILE A 227 33.78 -18.47 -27.14
N ASN A 228 33.76 -19.07 -28.33
CA ASN A 228 33.32 -20.44 -28.52
C ASN A 228 34.45 -21.35 -28.03
N TYR A 229 34.61 -21.45 -26.70
CA TYR A 229 35.76 -22.08 -26.05
C TYR A 229 35.98 -23.49 -26.58
N GLN A 230 34.91 -24.23 -26.88
CA GLN A 230 34.98 -25.56 -27.48
C GLN A 230 35.66 -25.56 -28.86
N ARG A 231 35.33 -24.60 -29.73
CA ARG A 231 35.96 -24.47 -31.06
C ARG A 231 37.42 -24.07 -30.94
N THR A 232 37.74 -23.15 -30.03
CA THR A 232 39.12 -22.72 -29.79
C THR A 232 39.97 -23.86 -29.22
N ILE A 233 39.45 -24.63 -28.25
CA ILE A 233 40.13 -25.82 -27.70
C ILE A 233 40.32 -26.89 -28.79
N ALA A 234 39.28 -27.16 -29.60
CA ALA A 234 39.37 -28.13 -30.68
C ALA A 234 40.44 -27.73 -31.72
N GLN A 235 40.49 -26.45 -32.13
CA GLN A 235 41.49 -25.94 -33.06
C GLN A 235 42.91 -25.93 -32.48
N THR A 236 43.07 -25.54 -31.22
CA THR A 236 44.38 -25.57 -30.57
C THR A 236 44.86 -27.02 -30.41
N SER A 237 43.99 -27.94 -29.98
CA SER A 237 44.35 -29.36 -29.81
C SER A 237 44.71 -30.03 -31.14
N SER A 238 44.01 -29.72 -32.24
CA SER A 238 44.33 -30.26 -33.56
C SER A 238 45.64 -29.68 -34.10
N ARG A 239 45.90 -28.39 -33.89
CA ARG A 239 47.20 -27.77 -34.24
C ARG A 239 48.34 -28.35 -33.42
N VAL A 240 48.18 -28.50 -32.11
CA VAL A 240 49.21 -29.06 -31.22
C VAL A 240 49.49 -30.52 -31.56
N LYS A 241 48.48 -31.31 -31.95
CA LYS A 241 48.68 -32.71 -32.34
C LYS A 241 49.62 -32.88 -33.55
N ASN A 242 49.61 -31.93 -34.47
CA ASN A 242 50.42 -31.98 -35.70
C ASN A 242 51.71 -31.15 -35.61
N LEU A 243 51.97 -30.49 -34.48
CA LEU A 243 53.23 -29.80 -34.23
C LEU A 243 54.27 -30.83 -33.77
N THR A 244 55.24 -31.13 -34.62
CA THR A 244 56.46 -31.84 -34.22
C THR A 244 57.26 -30.91 -33.32
N LEU A 245 57.15 -31.08 -32.00
CA LEU A 245 58.01 -30.39 -31.06
C LEU A 245 59.45 -30.86 -31.31
N LEU A 246 60.36 -29.95 -31.65
CA LEU A 246 61.79 -30.27 -31.63
C LEU A 246 62.16 -30.62 -30.20
N ASP A 247 62.68 -31.82 -30.00
CA ASP A 247 63.17 -32.27 -28.71
C ASP A 247 64.48 -31.53 -28.38
N THR A 248 64.34 -30.43 -27.65
CA THR A 248 65.46 -29.63 -27.13
C THR A 248 65.89 -30.09 -25.74
N THR A 249 65.47 -31.29 -25.30
CA THR A 249 65.87 -31.81 -24.00
C THR A 249 67.36 -32.15 -23.98
N HIS A 250 68.14 -31.32 -23.28
CA HIS A 250 69.49 -31.67 -22.90
C HIS A 250 69.43 -32.64 -21.71
N LYS A 251 70.03 -33.83 -21.84
CA LYS A 251 70.24 -34.74 -20.70
C LYS A 251 71.06 -34.00 -19.63
N ALA A 252 70.40 -33.57 -18.56
CA ALA A 252 71.06 -32.99 -17.40
C ALA A 252 71.97 -34.06 -16.78
N ALA A 253 73.28 -33.83 -16.79
CA ALA A 253 74.30 -34.78 -16.34
C ALA A 253 74.44 -34.87 -14.81
N THR A 254 73.48 -34.34 -14.05
CA THR A 254 73.55 -34.30 -12.58
C THR A 254 72.23 -34.83 -12.01
N PRO A 255 72.26 -35.85 -11.13
CA PRO A 255 71.04 -36.37 -10.51
C PRO A 255 70.41 -35.28 -9.63
N GLN A 256 69.16 -34.93 -9.92
CA GLN A 256 68.39 -34.00 -9.09
C GLN A 256 68.09 -34.67 -7.74
N PRO A 257 68.32 -34.01 -6.59
CA PRO A 257 68.04 -34.61 -5.30
C PRO A 257 66.53 -34.84 -5.12
N PRO A 258 66.12 -35.91 -4.41
CA PRO A 258 64.71 -36.24 -4.24
C PRO A 258 64.02 -35.19 -3.38
N VAL A 259 63.05 -34.49 -3.97
CA VAL A 259 62.16 -33.56 -3.25
C VAL A 259 60.97 -34.37 -2.73
N THR A 260 60.95 -34.66 -1.44
CA THR A 260 59.78 -35.23 -0.77
C THR A 260 58.70 -34.16 -0.60
N ARG A 261 57.45 -34.50 -0.92
CA ARG A 261 56.31 -33.59 -0.74
C ARG A 261 56.05 -33.42 0.77
N THR A 262 56.11 -32.18 1.24
CA THR A 262 55.70 -31.82 2.60
C THR A 262 54.20 -31.50 2.57
N ASP A 263 53.40 -32.17 3.41
CA ASP A 263 51.99 -31.82 3.59
C ASP A 263 51.88 -30.42 4.22
N VAL A 264 51.26 -29.48 3.50
CA VAL A 264 51.00 -28.13 4.00
C VAL A 264 49.55 -28.05 4.43
N ALA A 265 49.31 -27.75 5.71
CA ALA A 265 47.98 -27.50 6.24
C ALA A 265 47.39 -26.21 5.66
N LEU A 266 46.24 -26.30 4.98
CA LEU A 266 45.57 -25.13 4.40
C LEU A 266 45.05 -24.19 5.51
N PRO A 267 45.30 -22.87 5.41
CA PRO A 267 45.19 -21.95 6.55
C PRO A 267 43.77 -21.61 7.03
N TYR A 268 42.69 -22.11 6.41
CA TYR A 268 41.32 -21.70 6.77
C TYR A 268 40.32 -22.87 6.75
N ARG A 269 40.32 -23.70 7.79
CA ARG A 269 39.20 -24.63 8.09
C ARG A 269 38.63 -24.27 9.47
N TYR A 270 37.73 -23.30 9.51
CA TYR A 270 37.11 -22.76 10.74
C TYR A 270 35.87 -23.53 11.22
N ILE A 271 35.72 -24.81 10.85
CA ILE A 271 34.63 -25.66 11.36
C ILE A 271 35.27 -26.62 12.37
N PRO A 272 35.08 -26.43 13.69
CA PRO A 272 35.53 -27.40 14.67
C PRO A 272 34.79 -28.72 14.45
N SER A 273 35.53 -29.82 14.33
CA SER A 273 35.01 -31.14 13.95
C SER A 273 34.31 -31.91 15.09
N THR A 274 33.98 -31.27 16.21
CA THR A 274 33.32 -31.94 17.35
C THR A 274 32.25 -31.05 18.00
N PRO A 275 31.00 -31.51 18.16
CA PRO A 275 29.98 -30.83 18.94
C PRO A 275 30.24 -31.00 20.45
N LYS A 276 30.11 -29.92 21.24
CA LYS A 276 30.07 -30.00 22.70
C LYS A 276 28.69 -30.55 23.12
N LEU A 277 28.68 -31.68 23.80
CA LEU A 277 27.63 -32.05 24.78
C LEU A 277 28.05 -31.52 26.15
#